data_AF-A0A2G3PXV3-F1
#
_entry.id   AF-A0A2G3PXV3-F1
#
_cell.length_a   1.000
_cell.length_b   1.000
_cell.length_c   1.000
_cell.angle_alpha   90.00
_cell.angle_beta   90.00
_cell.angle_gamma   90.00
#
_symmetry.space_group_name_H-M   'P 1'
#
loop_
_entity.id
_entity.type
_entity.pdbx_description
1 polymer ?
#
loop_
_entity_poly.entity_id
_entity_poly.type
_entity_poly.pdbx_seq_one_letter_code
_entity_poly.pdbx_strand_id
1 'polypeptide(L)'
;MVIEKIHVGTVQLNAFEVSYYQIKREDFYGIEVIERYNDRILSQSEYFTEIEALAQQLVTCCFNHLVTHTTLINIIDDFISERDAISI
;
A
#
# COMPACT_ATOMS: atom_id res chain seq x y z
N MET A 1 17.14 -1.50 -11.90
CA MET A 1 16.22 -2.34 -11.12
C MET A 1 14.82 -1.99 -11.57
N VAL A 2 14.05 -2.95 -12.09
CA VAL A 2 12.72 -2.71 -12.68
C VAL A 2 11.66 -3.13 -11.68
N ILE A 3 10.71 -2.24 -11.39
CA ILE A 3 9.53 -2.54 -10.57
C ILE A 3 8.33 -2.56 -11.52
N GLU A 4 7.65 -3.69 -11.59
CA GLU A 4 6.39 -3.80 -12.30
C GLU A 4 5.29 -3.23 -11.42
N LYS A 5 4.43 -2.36 -11.98
CA LYS A 5 3.31 -1.75 -11.27
C LYS A 5 2.02 -2.04 -12.01
N ILE A 6 1.08 -2.65 -11.31
CA ILE A 6 -0.27 -2.89 -11.79
C ILE A 6 -1.18 -1.90 -11.06
N HIS A 7 -1.80 -0.99 -11.80
CA HIS A 7 -2.77 -0.06 -11.23
C HIS A 7 -4.03 -0.82 -10.82
N VAL A 8 -4.41 -0.67 -9.56
CA VAL A 8 -5.61 -1.31 -8.99
C VAL A 8 -6.79 -0.35 -9.05
N GLY A 9 -6.55 0.91 -8.70
CA GLY A 9 -7.60 1.92 -8.69
C GLY A 9 -7.12 3.24 -8.14
N THR A 10 -7.98 4.24 -8.27
CA THR A 10 -7.74 5.59 -7.78
C THR A 10 -9.02 6.11 -7.14
N VAL A 11 -8.89 6.76 -5.98
CA VAL A 11 -10.00 7.41 -5.29
C VAL A 11 -9.71 8.89 -5.11
N GLN A 12 -10.77 9.71 -5.20
CA GLN A 12 -10.68 11.14 -4.93
C GLN A 12 -11.17 11.40 -3.51
N LEU A 13 -10.29 11.86 -2.63
CA LEU A 13 -10.60 12.19 -1.24
C LEU A 13 -10.44 13.71 -1.06
N ASN A 14 -11.57 14.42 -1.03
CA ASN A 14 -11.60 15.88 -0.94
C ASN A 14 -10.68 16.51 -2.00
N ALA A 15 -9.57 17.10 -1.55
CA ALA A 15 -8.64 17.86 -2.37
C ALA A 15 -7.49 17.01 -2.92
N PHE A 16 -7.32 15.76 -2.48
CA PHE A 16 -6.23 14.88 -2.89
C PHE A 16 -6.74 13.60 -3.56
N GLU A 17 -5.91 13.07 -4.44
CA GLU A 17 -6.11 11.79 -5.13
C GLU A 17 -5.26 10.72 -4.43
N VAL A 18 -5.80 9.53 -4.21
CA VAL A 18 -5.04 8.36 -3.75
C VAL A 18 -5.09 7.28 -4.81
N SER A 19 -3.92 6.88 -5.30
CA SER A 19 -3.77 5.80 -6.27
C SER A 19 -3.14 4.57 -5.61
N TYR A 20 -3.67 3.40 -5.92
CA TYR A 20 -3.24 2.12 -5.38
C TYR A 20 -2.64 1.25 -6.49
N TYR A 21 -1.46 0.69 -6.23
CA TYR A 21 -0.79 -0.21 -7.16
C TYR A 21 -0.38 -1.49 -6.45
N GLN A 22 -0.52 -2.62 -7.13
CA GLN A 22 0.22 -3.83 -6.80
C GLN A 22 1.58 -3.72 -7.47
N ILE A 23 2.65 -3.93 -6.70
CA ILE A 23 4.01 -3.83 -7.21
C ILE A 23 4.71 -5.20 -7.14
N LYS A 24 5.57 -5.48 -8.11
CA LYS A 24 6.42 -6.68 -8.12
C LYS A 24 7.86 -6.29 -8.39
N ARG A 25 8.76 -6.87 -7.59
CA ARG A 25 10.20 -6.56 -7.59
C ARG A 25 10.98 -7.83 -7.29
N GLU A 26 11.56 -8.42 -8.33
CA GLU A 26 12.23 -9.72 -8.23
C GLU A 26 11.29 -10.78 -7.64
N ASP A 27 11.65 -11.37 -6.49
CA ASP A 27 10.86 -12.38 -5.78
C ASP A 27 9.88 -11.78 -4.75
N PHE A 28 9.79 -10.44 -4.67
CA PHE A 28 8.90 -9.74 -3.76
C PHE A 28 7.68 -9.16 -4.47
N TYR A 29 6.57 -9.20 -3.75
CA TYR A 29 5.31 -8.57 -4.10
C TYR A 29 5.04 -7.46 -3.10
N GLY A 30 4.22 -6.49 -3.47
CA GLY A 30 3.96 -5.39 -2.59
C GLY A 30 2.77 -4.56 -2.97
N ILE A 31 2.57 -3.54 -2.17
CA ILE A 31 1.58 -2.51 -2.42
C ILE A 31 2.29 -1.17 -2.49
N GLU A 32 1.77 -0.29 -3.32
CA GLU A 32 2.14 1.10 -3.35
C GLU A 32 0.89 1.97 -3.23
N VAL A 33 0.95 2.95 -2.33
CA VAL A 33 -0.07 3.97 -2.15
C VAL A 33 0.56 5.33 -2.45
N ILE A 34 0.04 6.02 -3.47
CA ILE A 34 0.51 7.34 -3.89
C ILE A 34 -0.60 8.35 -3.64
N GLU A 35 -0.30 9.40 -2.89
CA GLU A 35 -1.21 10.53 -2.70
C GLU A 35 -0.74 11.72 -3.53
N ARG A 36 -1.67 12.37 -4.24
CA ARG A 36 -1.38 13.54 -5.06
C ARG A 36 -2.31 14.70 -4.73
N TYR A 37 -1.77 15.91 -4.82
CA TYR A 37 -2.52 17.16 -4.75
C TYR A 37 -2.10 18.05 -5.92
N ASN A 38 -3.01 18.37 -6.83
CA ASN A 38 -2.75 19.17 -8.04
C ASN A 38 -1.50 18.67 -8.80
N ASP A 39 -1.51 17.39 -9.20
CA ASP A 39 -0.42 16.70 -9.90
C ASP A 39 0.92 16.60 -9.17
N ARG A 40 0.99 17.03 -7.91
CA ARG A 40 2.18 16.86 -7.07
C ARG A 40 2.00 15.66 -6.16
N ILE A 41 2.99 14.77 -6.14
CA ILE A 41 3.06 13.68 -5.16
C ILE A 41 3.27 14.30 -3.78
N LEU A 42 2.30 14.11 -2.89
CA LEU A 42 2.40 14.47 -1.48
C LEU A 42 3.12 13.37 -0.71
N SER A 43 2.76 12.12 -0.97
CA SER A 43 3.32 10.95 -0.31
C SER A 43 3.33 9.76 -1.27
N GLN A 44 4.28 8.87 -1.03
CA GLN A 44 4.42 7.60 -1.73
C GLN A 44 4.94 6.59 -0.71
N SER A 45 4.14 5.57 -0.42
CA SER A 45 4.52 4.46 0.45
C SER A 45 4.54 3.16 -0.32
N GLU A 46 5.55 2.35 -0.02
CA GLU A 46 5.69 1.00 -0.55
C GLU A 46 5.81 0.02 0.62
N TYR A 47 5.11 -1.10 0.53
CA TYR A 47 5.26 -2.22 1.46
C TYR A 47 5.48 -3.50 0.65
N PHE A 48 6.44 -4.32 1.06
CA PHE A 48 6.81 -5.55 0.37
C PHE A 48 6.61 -6.78 1.27
N THR A 49 6.27 -7.89 0.62
CA THR A 49 6.11 -9.22 1.19
C THR A 49 6.55 -10.27 0.17
N GLU A 50 6.99 -11.43 0.64
CA GLU A 50 7.29 -12.58 -0.21
C GLU A 50 6.01 -13.31 -0.67
N ILE A 51 4.86 -12.98 -0.09
CA ILE A 51 3.59 -13.68 -0.33
C ILE A 51 2.71 -12.84 -1.27
N GLU A 52 2.64 -13.23 -2.55
CA GLU A 52 1.84 -12.53 -3.58
C GLU A 52 0.37 -12.37 -3.18
N ALA A 53 -0.25 -13.45 -2.69
CA ALA A 53 -1.66 -13.45 -2.29
C ALA A 53 -1.94 -12.43 -1.19
N LEU A 54 -0.99 -12.24 -0.26
CA LEU A 54 -1.10 -11.25 0.80
C LEU A 54 -1.01 -9.82 0.24
N ALA A 55 -0.07 -9.55 -0.67
CA ALA A 55 0.04 -8.26 -1.33
C ALA A 55 -1.25 -7.91 -2.10
N GLN A 56 -1.82 -8.88 -2.82
CA GLN A 56 -3.07 -8.70 -3.57
C GLN A 56 -4.28 -8.45 -2.66
N GLN A 57 -4.39 -9.19 -1.56
CA GLN A 57 -5.44 -8.96 -0.56
C GLN A 57 -5.30 -7.58 0.08
N LEU A 58 -4.08 -7.20 0.44
CA LEU A 58 -3.80 -5.93 1.10
C LEU A 58 -4.12 -4.75 0.18
N VAL A 59 -3.68 -4.76 -1.08
CA VAL A 59 -3.98 -3.63 -2.00
C VAL A 59 -5.48 -3.48 -2.26
N THR A 60 -6.20 -4.62 -2.38
CA THR A 60 -7.65 -4.63 -2.57
C THR A 60 -8.35 -4.08 -1.33
N CYS A 61 -7.89 -4.47 -0.14
CA CYS A 61 -8.39 -3.95 1.14
C CYS A 61 -8.14 -2.44 1.25
N CYS A 62 -6.92 -1.97 0.94
CA CYS A 62 -6.57 -0.55 0.95
C CYS A 62 -7.48 0.27 0.03
N PHE A 63 -7.70 -0.21 -1.20
CA PHE A 63 -8.59 0.46 -2.15
C PHE A 63 -10.05 0.50 -1.66
N ASN A 64 -10.60 -0.64 -1.23
CA ASN A 64 -11.99 -0.74 -0.79
C ASN A 64 -12.30 0.09 0.46
N HIS A 65 -11.30 0.31 1.31
CA HIS A 65 -11.43 1.07 2.56
C HIS A 65 -10.84 2.48 2.50
N LEU A 66 -10.47 2.97 1.32
CA LEU A 66 -9.96 4.33 1.12
C LEU A 66 -8.72 4.64 1.98
N VAL A 67 -7.86 3.64 2.16
CA VAL A 67 -6.66 3.76 3.01
C VAL A 67 -5.72 4.81 2.43
N THR A 68 -5.32 5.76 3.27
CA THR A 68 -4.33 6.79 2.96
C THR A 68 -2.94 6.34 3.41
N HIS A 69 -1.91 7.10 3.05
CA HIS A 69 -0.55 6.91 3.54
C HIS A 69 -0.48 6.82 5.07
N THR A 70 -1.11 7.75 5.78
CA THR A 70 -1.13 7.77 7.25
C THR A 70 -1.79 6.52 7.83
N THR A 71 -2.93 6.11 7.27
CA THR A 71 -3.63 4.91 7.75
C THR A 71 -2.86 3.63 7.41
N LEU A 72 -2.17 3.59 6.27
CA LEU A 72 -1.33 2.45 5.89
C LEU A 72 -0.19 2.23 6.89
N ILE A 73 0.48 3.29 7.33
CA ILE A 73 1.55 3.20 8.33
C ILE A 73 1.00 2.60 9.64
N ASN A 74 -0.14 3.09 10.11
CA ASN A 74 -0.76 2.56 11.33
C ASN A 74 -1.11 1.08 11.20
N ILE A 75 -1.67 0.65 10.05
CA ILE A 75 -1.99 -0.77 9.79
C ILE A 75 -0.71 -1.63 9.86
N ILE A 76 0.40 -1.13 9.31
CA ILE A 76 1.69 -1.85 9.33
C ILE A 76 2.26 -1.91 10.75
N ASP A 77 2.24 -0.80 11.48
CA ASP A 77 2.73 -0.73 12.86
C ASP A 77 1.94 -1.65 13.80
N ASP A 78 0.62 -1.69 13.66
CA ASP A 78 -0.26 -2.61 14.40
C ASP A 78 0.07 -4.06 14.06
N PHE A 79 0.22 -4.39 12.76
CA PHE A 79 0.56 -5.74 12.30
C PHE A 79 1.91 -6.25 12.82
N ILE A 80 2.93 -5.39 12.84
CA ILE A 80 4.26 -5.73 13.40
C ILE A 80 4.13 -5.98 14.91
N SER A 81 3.44 -5.09 15.62
CA SER A 81 3.27 -5.17 17.07
C SER A 81 2.52 -6.45 17.50
N GLU A 82 1.48 -6.84 16.77
CA GLU A 82 0.73 -8.07 17.05
C GLU A 82 1.55 -9.34 16.74
N ARG A 83 2.37 -9.34 15.69
CA ARG A 83 3.25 -10.47 15.35
C ARG A 83 4.30 -10.72 16.43
N ASP A 84 4.86 -9.65 16.99
CA ASP A 84 5.85 -9.74 18.07
C ASP A 84 5.19 -10.22 19.38
N ALA A 85 3.93 -9.88 19.62
CA ALA A 85 3.17 -10.35 20.78
C ALA A 85 2.85 -11.85 20.76
N ILE A 86 2.77 -12.48 19.59
CA ILE A 86 2.50 -13.92 19.41
C ILE A 86 3.79 -14.76 19.52
N SER A 87 4.96 -14.12 19.47
CA SER A 87 6.26 -14.81 19.48
C SER A 87 6.86 -15.02 20.89
N ILE A 88 6.04 -14.95 21.96
CA ILE A 88 6.44 -15.10 23.37
C ILE A 88 5.75 -16.31 24.00
#